data_AF-A0A2D7L8W6-F1
#
_entry.id   AF-A0A2D7L8W6-F1
#
_cell.length_a   1.000
_cell.length_b   1.000
_cell.length_c   1.000
_cell.angle_alpha   90.00
_cell.angle_beta   90.00
_cell.angle_gamma   90.00
#
_symmetry.space_group_name_H-M   'P 1'
#
loop_
_entity.id
_entity.type
_entity.pdbx_description
1 polymer ?
#
loop_
_entity_poly.entity_id
_entity_poly.type
_entity_poly.pdbx_seq_one_letter_code
_entity_poly.pdbx_strand_id
1 'polypeptide(L)'
;MKKLLYTLLAVSIIVSACKEDTPLPAPNSNNSALAIGDTHQGGIIFYLDGNGGGLIAAPDDLDGTYEWGCFLTQVEDGGNLTQIGSGYQNTLDIINQQCSTEFGGVPAAQAAKDAQINGFNDWYLPSRDELYQMYLKIGQGGLDSNNNIGDFGNTEYWSSSESNFSNTWIVSFSVGLTESISKNSFSTKVRAIRSF
;
A
#
# COMPACT_ATOMS: atom_id res chain seq x y z
N MET A 1 -3.58 44.47 -81.32
CA MET A 1 -2.58 43.54 -80.74
C MET A 1 -2.27 44.00 -79.33
N LYS A 2 -2.63 43.20 -78.31
CA LYS A 2 -2.54 43.51 -76.88
C LYS A 2 -1.07 43.75 -76.47
N LYS A 3 -0.78 44.80 -75.70
CA LYS A 3 0.45 44.86 -74.88
C LYS A 3 0.11 45.32 -73.47
N LEU A 4 0.50 44.45 -72.55
CA LEU A 4 0.18 44.39 -71.13
C LEU A 4 0.88 45.50 -70.33
N LEU A 5 0.15 45.99 -69.33
CA LEU A 5 0.56 46.89 -68.26
C LEU A 5 1.31 46.08 -67.18
N TYR A 6 2.53 46.48 -66.80
CA TYR A 6 3.24 45.91 -65.64
C TYR A 6 3.55 47.03 -64.64
N THR A 7 2.77 47.06 -63.56
CA THR A 7 3.02 47.84 -62.35
C THR A 7 4.07 47.13 -61.50
N LEU A 8 5.24 47.77 -61.29
CA LEU A 8 6.24 47.30 -60.32
C LEU A 8 5.80 47.67 -58.90
N LEU A 9 5.54 46.65 -58.08
CA LEU A 9 5.33 46.77 -56.64
C LEU A 9 6.68 46.57 -55.94
N ALA A 10 7.15 47.59 -55.21
CA ALA A 10 8.34 47.47 -54.36
C ALA A 10 7.99 46.66 -53.10
N VAL A 11 8.63 45.51 -52.91
CA VAL A 11 8.48 44.68 -51.71
C VAL A 11 9.64 44.94 -50.77
N SER A 12 9.34 45.54 -49.62
CA SER A 12 10.29 45.76 -48.53
C SER A 12 10.59 44.43 -47.83
N ILE A 13 11.86 44.00 -47.87
CA ILE A 13 12.34 42.82 -47.15
C ILE A 13 12.65 43.24 -45.71
N ILE A 14 11.81 42.82 -44.78
CA ILE A 14 12.07 42.96 -43.33
C ILE A 14 12.89 41.75 -42.91
N VAL A 15 14.18 41.95 -42.60
CA VAL A 15 15.04 40.91 -42.04
C VAL A 15 14.80 40.87 -40.53
N SER A 16 13.90 40.00 -40.07
CA SER A 16 13.75 39.73 -38.64
C SER A 16 14.85 38.76 -38.21
N ALA A 17 15.78 39.23 -37.38
CA ALA A 17 16.79 38.38 -36.77
C ALA A 17 16.10 37.43 -35.78
N CYS A 18 16.04 36.14 -36.10
CA CYS A 18 15.68 35.11 -35.14
C CYS A 18 16.80 35.04 -34.09
N LYS A 19 16.52 35.50 -32.88
CA LYS A 19 17.33 35.21 -31.71
C LYS A 19 17.34 33.69 -31.53
N GLU A 20 18.50 33.08 -31.37
CA GLU A 20 18.56 31.67 -31.00
C GLU A 20 17.79 31.49 -29.69
N ASP A 21 16.70 30.74 -29.73
CA ASP A 21 16.05 30.23 -28.54
C ASP A 21 17.05 29.29 -27.89
N THR A 22 17.77 29.78 -26.89
CA THR A 22 18.43 28.89 -25.92
C THR A 22 17.38 27.91 -25.45
N PRO A 23 17.54 26.59 -25.67
CA PRO A 23 16.57 25.62 -25.20
C PRO A 23 16.37 25.86 -23.71
N LEU A 24 15.13 26.14 -23.31
CA LEU A 24 14.78 26.11 -21.89
C LEU A 24 15.30 24.78 -21.36
N PRO A 25 15.98 24.73 -20.20
CA PRO A 25 16.34 23.47 -19.59
C PRO A 25 15.06 22.65 -19.52
N ALA A 26 15.07 21.45 -20.12
CA ALA A 26 13.96 20.54 -20.04
C ALA A 26 13.54 20.49 -18.55
N PRO A 27 12.24 20.59 -18.23
CA PRO A 27 11.83 20.40 -16.85
C PRO A 27 12.41 19.06 -16.43
N ASN A 28 13.27 19.07 -15.41
CA ASN A 28 13.79 17.87 -14.79
C ASN A 28 12.59 17.16 -14.13
N SER A 29 11.79 16.49 -14.95
CA SER A 29 10.86 15.48 -14.49
C SER A 29 11.67 14.23 -14.20
N ASN A 30 12.50 14.30 -13.15
CA ASN A 30 12.79 13.11 -12.36
C ASN A 30 11.51 12.75 -11.59
N ASN A 31 10.40 12.59 -12.31
CA ASN A 31 9.24 11.90 -11.83
C ASN A 31 9.59 10.42 -12.00
N SER A 32 10.47 9.92 -11.14
CA SER A 32 10.74 8.49 -11.08
C SER A 32 9.39 7.83 -10.85
N ALA A 33 8.95 7.00 -11.80
CA ALA A 33 7.74 6.24 -11.61
C ALA A 33 7.90 5.42 -10.32
N LEU A 34 6.91 5.48 -9.44
CA LEU A 34 6.91 4.71 -8.20
C LEU A 34 7.05 3.22 -8.53
N ALA A 35 7.90 2.53 -7.78
CA ALA A 35 8.16 1.11 -7.93
C ALA A 35 7.93 0.36 -6.60
N ILE A 36 7.73 -0.95 -6.73
CA ILE A 36 7.65 -1.85 -5.57
C ILE A 36 9.00 -1.84 -4.83
N GLY A 37 8.95 -1.58 -3.53
CA GLY A 37 10.12 -1.45 -2.66
C GLY A 37 10.57 -0.01 -2.41
N ASP A 38 10.03 0.97 -3.14
CA ASP A 38 10.33 2.37 -2.88
C ASP A 38 9.79 2.81 -1.52
N THR A 39 10.55 3.66 -0.82
CA THR A 39 10.03 4.40 0.32
C THR A 39 9.09 5.50 -0.18
N HIS A 40 7.83 5.46 0.21
CA HIS A 40 6.82 6.44 -0.18
C HIS A 40 5.87 6.72 0.98
N GLN A 41 5.55 7.99 1.19
CA GLN A 41 4.60 8.47 2.21
C GLN A 41 4.65 7.70 3.54
N GLY A 42 5.86 7.60 4.11
CA GLY A 42 6.07 7.03 5.44
C GLY A 42 6.20 5.50 5.51
N GLY A 43 6.19 4.78 4.40
CA GLY A 43 6.42 3.33 4.39
C GLY A 43 6.98 2.80 3.07
N ILE A 44 6.79 1.50 2.82
CA ILE A 44 7.34 0.79 1.66
C ILE A 44 6.21 0.37 0.72
N ILE A 45 6.30 0.74 -0.55
CA ILE A 45 5.31 0.33 -1.56
C ILE A 45 5.42 -1.18 -1.80
N PHE A 46 4.32 -1.91 -1.61
CA PHE A 46 4.25 -3.36 -1.91
C PHE A 46 3.20 -3.70 -2.98
N TYR A 47 2.34 -2.75 -3.35
CA TYR A 47 1.34 -2.91 -4.39
C TYR A 47 1.12 -1.58 -5.13
N LEU A 48 0.93 -1.67 -6.45
CA LEU A 48 0.57 -0.55 -7.34
C LEU A 48 -0.68 -0.94 -8.12
N ASP A 49 -1.65 -0.04 -8.20
CA ASP A 49 -2.94 -0.31 -8.85
C ASP A 49 -2.96 -0.05 -10.36
N GLY A 50 -1.87 0.53 -10.90
CA GLY A 50 -1.74 0.92 -12.30
C GLY A 50 -2.39 2.25 -12.69
N ASN A 51 -3.07 2.92 -11.75
CA ASN A 51 -3.75 4.21 -11.93
C ASN A 51 -3.08 5.37 -11.16
N GLY A 52 -1.93 5.11 -10.55
CA GLY A 52 -1.13 6.10 -9.82
C GLY A 52 -1.23 5.98 -8.30
N GLY A 53 -2.02 5.03 -7.79
CA GLY A 53 -2.13 4.71 -6.37
C GLY A 53 -1.55 3.33 -6.04
N GLY A 54 -1.71 2.93 -4.77
CA GLY A 54 -1.22 1.64 -4.31
C GLY A 54 -1.38 1.41 -2.82
N LEU A 55 -0.66 0.40 -2.32
CA LEU A 55 -0.60 0.08 -0.91
C LEU A 55 0.84 0.18 -0.39
N ILE A 56 0.94 0.74 0.82
CA ILE A 56 2.18 0.97 1.55
C ILE A 56 2.14 0.14 2.83
N ALA A 57 3.21 -0.60 3.10
CA ALA A 57 3.43 -1.25 4.38
C ALA A 57 4.15 -0.31 5.33
N ALA A 58 3.81 -0.36 6.62
CA ALA A 58 4.62 0.25 7.65
C ALA A 58 6.08 -0.27 7.57
N PRO A 59 7.08 0.57 7.91
CA PRO A 59 8.48 0.14 7.89
C PRO A 59 8.74 -0.95 8.94
N ASP A 60 8.05 -0.90 10.07
CA ASP A 60 8.26 -1.78 11.22
C ASP A 60 6.95 -2.41 11.70
N ASP A 61 7.05 -3.55 12.38
CA ASP A 61 5.93 -4.18 13.09
C ASP A 61 5.47 -3.27 14.24
N LEU A 62 4.18 -3.33 14.59
CA LEU A 62 3.71 -2.65 15.80
C LEU A 62 4.30 -3.31 17.05
N ASP A 63 4.77 -2.48 17.97
CA ASP A 63 5.30 -2.94 19.26
C ASP A 63 4.23 -3.58 20.13
N GLY A 64 4.46 -4.82 20.54
CA GLY A 64 3.61 -5.54 21.49
C GLY A 64 3.11 -6.87 20.96
N THR A 65 2.08 -7.36 21.65
CA THR A 65 1.39 -8.61 21.33
C THR A 65 -0.10 -8.31 21.29
N TYR A 66 -0.75 -8.71 20.19
CA TYR A 66 -2.15 -8.41 19.94
C TYR A 66 -2.90 -9.68 19.61
N GLU A 67 -4.06 -9.86 20.24
CA GLU A 67 -5.05 -10.83 19.79
C GLU A 67 -5.79 -10.28 18.56
N TRP A 68 -6.32 -11.16 17.72
CA TRP A 68 -7.21 -10.72 16.64
C TRP A 68 -8.49 -10.09 17.21
N GLY A 69 -8.93 -10.55 18.39
CA GLY A 69 -10.18 -10.18 19.03
C GLY A 69 -11.32 -11.10 18.61
N CYS A 70 -12.55 -10.80 19.04
CA CYS A 70 -13.78 -11.49 18.59
C CYS A 70 -13.69 -13.03 18.59
N PHE A 71 -13.01 -13.62 19.57
CA PHE A 71 -12.95 -15.07 19.69
C PHE A 71 -14.35 -15.61 19.98
N LEU A 72 -14.73 -16.68 19.29
CA LEU A 72 -16.07 -17.28 19.30
C LEU A 72 -17.21 -16.33 18.86
N THR A 73 -16.88 -15.22 18.19
CA THR A 73 -17.84 -14.25 17.64
C THR A 73 -17.56 -14.08 16.15
N GLN A 74 -18.59 -14.22 15.31
CA GLN A 74 -18.48 -13.95 13.88
C GLN A 74 -18.48 -12.44 13.64
N VAL A 75 -17.56 -11.93 12.82
CA VAL A 75 -17.59 -10.57 12.30
C VAL A 75 -18.36 -10.59 10.99
N GLU A 76 -19.63 -10.21 11.03
CA GLU A 76 -20.48 -10.12 9.83
C GLU A 76 -20.05 -8.95 8.93
N ASP A 77 -20.48 -8.96 7.66
CA ASP A 77 -20.42 -7.83 6.71
C ASP A 77 -19.06 -7.30 6.21
N GLY A 78 -17.98 -8.07 6.32
CA GLY A 78 -16.76 -7.75 5.55
C GLY A 78 -15.47 -8.31 6.11
N GLY A 79 -15.44 -8.62 7.41
CA GLY A 79 -14.31 -9.28 8.05
C GLY A 79 -13.83 -10.54 7.31
N ASN A 80 -14.67 -11.26 6.57
CA ASN A 80 -14.30 -12.48 5.85
C ASN A 80 -13.67 -12.27 4.45
N LEU A 81 -13.65 -11.03 3.94
CA LEU A 81 -13.09 -10.74 2.63
C LEU A 81 -11.57 -10.88 2.68
N THR A 82 -11.01 -11.47 1.62
CA THR A 82 -9.58 -11.80 1.56
C THR A 82 -8.83 -11.00 0.52
N GLN A 83 -9.54 -10.35 -0.41
CA GLN A 83 -8.95 -9.77 -1.60
C GLN A 83 -8.14 -8.50 -1.32
N ILE A 84 -7.27 -8.14 -2.25
CA ILE A 84 -6.60 -6.83 -2.25
C ILE A 84 -7.65 -5.72 -2.28
N GLY A 85 -7.48 -4.72 -1.42
CA GLY A 85 -8.40 -3.61 -1.23
C GLY A 85 -9.44 -3.81 -0.14
N SER A 86 -9.56 -5.02 0.45
CA SER A 86 -10.57 -5.27 1.49
C SER A 86 -10.10 -4.95 2.91
N GLY A 87 -8.79 -4.85 3.16
CA GLY A 87 -8.26 -4.78 4.53
C GLY A 87 -8.78 -3.60 5.34
N TYR A 88 -9.03 -2.46 4.69
CA TYR A 88 -9.57 -1.28 5.34
C TYR A 88 -10.99 -1.52 5.88
N GLN A 89 -11.89 -2.04 5.03
CA GLN A 89 -13.28 -2.31 5.45
C GLN A 89 -13.31 -3.39 6.53
N ASN A 90 -12.58 -4.49 6.34
CA ASN A 90 -12.47 -5.54 7.35
C ASN A 90 -12.01 -5.00 8.71
N THR A 91 -11.01 -4.11 8.72
CA THR A 91 -10.49 -3.49 9.95
C THR A 91 -11.59 -2.68 10.66
N LEU A 92 -12.39 -1.91 9.91
CA LEU A 92 -13.52 -1.18 10.47
C LEU A 92 -14.58 -2.13 11.04
N ASP A 93 -14.90 -3.23 10.36
CA ASP A 93 -15.92 -4.17 10.81
C ASP A 93 -15.51 -4.86 12.12
N ILE A 94 -14.24 -5.28 12.23
CA ILE A 94 -13.69 -5.84 13.48
C ILE A 94 -13.80 -4.84 14.63
N ILE A 95 -13.41 -3.58 14.40
CA ILE A 95 -13.47 -2.52 15.41
C ILE A 95 -14.92 -2.25 15.83
N ASN A 96 -15.84 -2.17 14.86
CA ASN A 96 -17.24 -1.88 15.12
C ASN A 96 -17.93 -2.97 15.95
N GLN A 97 -17.39 -4.18 15.94
CA GLN A 97 -17.91 -5.28 16.76
C GLN A 97 -17.63 -5.10 18.26
N GLN A 98 -16.66 -4.24 18.63
CA GLN A 98 -16.34 -3.91 20.03
C GLN A 98 -16.07 -5.15 20.90
N CYS A 99 -15.48 -6.18 20.30
CA CYS A 99 -15.13 -7.40 21.01
C CYS A 99 -14.05 -7.16 22.05
N SER A 100 -14.13 -7.88 23.17
CA SER A 100 -13.02 -7.98 24.11
C SER A 100 -11.95 -8.95 23.60
N THR A 101 -10.73 -8.74 24.07
CA THR A 101 -9.59 -9.66 23.98
C THR A 101 -9.62 -10.58 25.22
N GLU A 102 -9.22 -11.84 25.10
CA GLU A 102 -9.30 -12.79 26.21
C GLU A 102 -8.25 -12.48 27.31
N PHE A 103 -7.17 -11.80 26.94
CA PHE A 103 -6.03 -11.52 27.83
C PHE A 103 -5.83 -10.02 28.08
N GLY A 104 -6.79 -9.21 27.65
CA GLY A 104 -6.77 -7.76 27.81
C GLY A 104 -5.97 -7.04 26.71
N GLY A 105 -6.05 -5.70 26.73
CA GLY A 105 -5.51 -4.86 25.66
C GLY A 105 -6.47 -4.70 24.49
N VAL A 106 -6.01 -4.06 23.42
CA VAL A 106 -6.82 -3.79 22.22
C VAL A 106 -6.63 -4.88 21.16
N PRO A 107 -7.65 -5.17 20.32
CA PRO A 107 -7.49 -6.06 19.17
C PRO A 107 -6.45 -5.54 18.17
N ALA A 108 -5.83 -6.44 17.40
CA ALA A 108 -4.86 -6.12 16.35
C ALA A 108 -5.36 -5.07 15.35
N ALA A 109 -6.65 -5.15 14.98
CA ALA A 109 -7.29 -4.18 14.09
C ALA A 109 -7.32 -2.76 14.71
N GLN A 110 -7.65 -2.67 16.00
CA GLN A 110 -7.67 -1.39 16.73
C GLN A 110 -6.25 -0.84 16.90
N ALA A 111 -5.27 -1.69 17.22
CA ALA A 111 -3.86 -1.29 17.31
C ALA A 111 -3.34 -0.69 15.99
N ALA A 112 -3.66 -1.32 14.86
CA ALA A 112 -3.34 -0.79 13.54
C ALA A 112 -4.05 0.54 13.26
N LYS A 113 -5.31 0.68 13.67
CA LYS A 113 -6.09 1.90 13.47
C LYS A 113 -5.62 3.08 14.32
N ASP A 114 -5.11 2.81 15.52
CA ASP A 114 -4.58 3.82 16.45
C ASP A 114 -3.14 4.22 16.12
N ALA A 115 -2.46 3.49 15.24
CA ALA A 115 -1.06 3.71 14.91
C ALA A 115 -0.83 5.09 14.28
N GLN A 116 0.22 5.76 14.76
CA GLN A 116 0.73 7.00 14.20
C GLN A 116 2.17 6.80 13.77
N ILE A 117 2.38 6.48 12.50
CA ILE A 117 3.69 6.10 11.96
C ILE A 117 4.08 7.13 10.91
N ASN A 118 5.27 7.72 11.08
CA ASN A 118 5.86 8.68 10.14
C ASN A 118 4.93 9.84 9.73
N GLY A 119 4.07 10.29 10.64
CA GLY A 119 3.13 11.40 10.43
C GLY A 119 1.78 11.01 9.84
N PHE A 120 1.52 9.72 9.60
CA PHE A 120 0.26 9.20 9.07
C PHE A 120 -0.53 8.45 10.16
N ASN A 121 -1.86 8.56 10.12
CA ASN A 121 -2.80 8.00 11.09
C ASN A 121 -3.98 7.24 10.44
N ASP A 122 -3.84 6.91 9.15
CA ASP A 122 -4.81 6.21 8.32
C ASP A 122 -4.45 4.72 8.13
N TRP A 123 -3.61 4.19 9.01
CA TRP A 123 -3.17 2.79 9.01
C TRP A 123 -4.31 1.82 9.35
N TYR A 124 -4.22 0.60 8.81
CA TYR A 124 -5.18 -0.48 9.04
C TYR A 124 -4.54 -1.85 8.92
N LEU A 125 -5.24 -2.89 9.36
CA LEU A 125 -4.77 -4.27 9.33
C LEU A 125 -5.01 -4.86 7.91
N PRO A 126 -3.98 -5.40 7.23
CA PRO A 126 -4.11 -5.87 5.86
C PRO A 126 -5.06 -7.07 5.75
N SER A 127 -5.78 -7.20 4.64
CA SER A 127 -6.46 -8.45 4.30
C SER A 127 -5.43 -9.55 4.04
N ARG A 128 -5.89 -10.80 4.00
CA ARG A 128 -5.04 -11.96 3.76
C ARG A 128 -4.22 -11.83 2.48
N ASP A 129 -4.84 -11.41 1.37
CA ASP A 129 -4.14 -11.32 0.10
C ASP A 129 -3.21 -10.11 0.04
N GLU A 130 -3.54 -9.01 0.73
CA GLU A 130 -2.62 -7.86 0.89
C GLU A 130 -1.37 -8.26 1.68
N LEU A 131 -1.56 -8.98 2.78
CA LEU A 131 -0.47 -9.50 3.61
C LEU A 131 0.40 -10.50 2.84
N TYR A 132 -0.22 -11.37 2.03
CA TYR A 132 0.51 -12.29 1.17
C TYR A 132 1.27 -11.57 0.06
N GLN A 133 0.72 -10.47 -0.48
CA GLN A 133 1.49 -9.61 -1.39
C GLN A 133 2.71 -9.00 -0.70
N MET A 134 2.62 -8.58 0.56
CA MET A 134 3.80 -8.10 1.30
C MET A 134 4.88 -9.17 1.37
N TYR A 135 4.52 -10.42 1.71
CA TYR A 135 5.46 -11.55 1.69
C TYR A 135 6.16 -11.70 0.32
N LEU A 136 5.39 -11.69 -0.78
CA LEU A 136 5.92 -11.89 -2.14
C LEU A 136 6.73 -10.71 -2.68
N LYS A 137 6.52 -9.50 -2.18
CA LYS A 137 7.03 -8.26 -2.80
C LYS A 137 8.10 -7.56 -1.99
N ILE A 138 7.99 -7.59 -0.67
CA ILE A 138 8.88 -6.87 0.24
C ILE A 138 9.32 -7.72 1.45
N GLY A 139 8.77 -8.93 1.61
CA GLY A 139 9.15 -9.93 2.63
C GLY A 139 10.08 -11.01 2.08
N GLN A 140 10.14 -12.15 2.77
CA GLN A 140 11.05 -13.28 2.45
C GLN A 140 10.77 -13.95 1.09
N GLY A 141 9.59 -13.74 0.51
CA GLY A 141 9.26 -14.17 -0.84
C GLY A 141 9.67 -13.17 -1.93
N GLY A 142 10.20 -12.01 -1.54
CA GLY A 142 10.68 -10.96 -2.44
C GLY A 142 11.81 -11.45 -3.34
N LEU A 143 11.76 -11.05 -4.60
CA LEU A 143 12.79 -11.38 -5.59
C LEU A 143 13.89 -10.31 -5.64
N ASP A 144 15.07 -10.72 -6.09
CA ASP A 144 16.21 -9.84 -6.35
C ASP A 144 16.56 -8.92 -5.16
N SER A 145 16.58 -7.60 -5.37
CA SER A 145 16.89 -6.61 -4.35
C SER A 145 15.79 -6.43 -3.31
N ASN A 146 14.60 -7.01 -3.52
CA ASN A 146 13.46 -6.84 -2.63
C ASN A 146 13.30 -7.97 -1.62
N ASN A 147 14.24 -8.93 -1.57
CA ASN A 147 14.21 -10.00 -0.59
C ASN A 147 14.30 -9.43 0.85
N ASN A 148 13.17 -9.51 1.55
CA ASN A 148 12.94 -9.04 2.91
C ASN A 148 13.36 -7.59 3.20
N ILE A 149 13.17 -6.67 2.24
CA ILE A 149 13.47 -5.25 2.46
C ILE A 149 12.53 -4.57 3.48
N GLY A 150 11.37 -5.17 3.76
CA GLY A 150 10.48 -4.73 4.84
C GLY A 150 10.84 -5.27 6.22
N ASP A 151 12.00 -5.93 6.36
CA ASP A 151 12.52 -6.44 7.63
C ASP A 151 11.49 -7.25 8.44
N PHE A 152 10.81 -8.17 7.77
CA PHE A 152 9.83 -9.04 8.43
C PHE A 152 10.54 -10.13 9.24
N GLY A 153 9.94 -10.48 10.37
CA GLY A 153 10.34 -11.64 11.15
C GLY A 153 9.93 -12.95 10.49
N ASN A 154 10.62 -14.04 10.84
CA ASN A 154 10.24 -15.41 10.47
C ASN A 154 9.12 -15.92 11.40
N THR A 155 7.92 -15.35 11.27
CA THR A 155 6.76 -15.62 12.14
C THR A 155 5.45 -15.42 11.38
N GLU A 156 4.33 -15.61 12.05
CA GLU A 156 2.99 -15.38 11.52
C GLU A 156 2.59 -13.92 11.68
N TYR A 157 1.85 -13.42 10.70
CA TYR A 157 1.27 -12.08 10.70
C TYR A 157 -0.25 -12.14 10.62
N TRP A 158 -0.91 -11.30 11.41
CA TRP A 158 -2.36 -11.20 11.40
C TRP A 158 -2.85 -10.54 10.12
N SER A 159 -3.88 -11.14 9.51
CA SER A 159 -4.72 -10.43 8.55
C SER A 159 -6.01 -9.97 9.19
N SER A 160 -6.69 -9.00 8.60
CA SER A 160 -8.06 -8.62 8.93
C SER A 160 -9.11 -9.58 8.34
N SER A 161 -8.68 -10.65 7.66
CA SER A 161 -9.58 -11.63 7.06
C SER A 161 -9.94 -12.75 8.04
N GLU A 162 -11.17 -12.75 8.52
CA GLU A 162 -11.77 -13.81 9.31
C GLU A 162 -11.92 -15.11 8.50
N SER A 163 -11.68 -16.25 9.15
CA SER A 163 -11.94 -17.56 8.58
C SER A 163 -13.31 -18.11 9.05
N ASN A 164 -13.60 -17.97 10.34
CA ASN A 164 -14.87 -18.32 10.96
C ASN A 164 -14.95 -17.68 12.37
N PHE A 165 -16.03 -17.96 13.10
CA PHE A 165 -16.25 -17.40 14.44
C PHE A 165 -15.10 -17.63 15.44
N SER A 166 -14.29 -18.70 15.33
CA SER A 166 -13.15 -18.96 16.23
C SER A 166 -11.77 -18.66 15.62
N ASN A 167 -11.65 -18.62 14.30
CA ASN A 167 -10.36 -18.54 13.60
C ASN A 167 -10.25 -17.37 12.62
N THR A 168 -9.03 -16.96 12.35
CA THR A 168 -8.69 -15.91 11.38
C THR A 168 -7.52 -16.34 10.50
N TRP A 169 -7.41 -15.74 9.31
CA TRP A 169 -6.33 -16.02 8.38
C TRP A 169 -5.04 -15.31 8.80
N ILE A 170 -3.93 -16.02 8.66
CA ILE A 170 -2.56 -15.50 8.81
C ILE A 170 -1.75 -15.77 7.55
N VAL A 171 -0.61 -15.09 7.44
CA VAL A 171 0.47 -15.48 6.54
C VAL A 171 1.72 -15.71 7.38
N SER A 172 2.33 -16.89 7.24
CA SER A 172 3.62 -17.22 7.83
C SER A 172 4.74 -16.73 6.91
N PHE A 173 5.51 -15.76 7.38
CA PHE A 173 6.61 -15.16 6.61
C PHE A 173 7.86 -16.05 6.57
N SER A 174 7.91 -17.09 7.39
CA SER A 174 8.98 -18.11 7.35
C SER A 174 8.98 -18.92 6.05
N VAL A 175 7.80 -19.14 5.46
CA VAL A 175 7.61 -20.07 4.33
C VAL A 175 6.59 -19.61 3.28
N GLY A 176 5.91 -18.48 3.49
CA GLY A 176 4.87 -17.98 2.60
C GLY A 176 3.57 -18.77 2.67
N LEU A 177 3.30 -19.42 3.80
CA LEU A 177 2.12 -20.26 3.96
C LEU A 177 0.96 -19.45 4.52
N THR A 178 -0.21 -19.62 3.93
CA THR A 178 -1.46 -19.04 4.43
C THR A 178 -2.22 -20.12 5.20
N GLU A 179 -2.50 -19.86 6.47
CA GLU A 179 -3.27 -20.77 7.34
C GLU A 179 -4.33 -20.01 8.13
N SER A 180 -5.24 -20.74 8.75
CA SER A 180 -6.22 -20.18 9.68
C SER A 180 -5.91 -20.67 11.08
N ILE A 181 -5.69 -19.75 12.02
CA ILE A 181 -5.39 -20.06 13.43
C ILE A 181 -6.42 -19.42 14.37
N SER A 182 -6.42 -19.83 15.63
CA SER A 182 -7.33 -19.29 16.65
C SER A 182 -7.14 -17.79 16.85
N LYS A 183 -8.24 -17.04 16.94
CA LYS A 183 -8.23 -15.57 17.08
C LYS A 183 -7.58 -15.06 18.38
N ASN A 184 -7.47 -15.90 19.39
CA ASN A 184 -6.83 -15.62 20.68
C ASN A 184 -5.37 -16.12 20.75
N SER A 185 -4.67 -16.25 19.62
CA SER A 185 -3.23 -16.59 19.63
C SER A 185 -2.36 -15.39 20.05
N PHE A 186 -1.18 -15.64 20.65
CA PHE A 186 -0.26 -14.62 21.19
C PHE A 186 1.07 -14.46 20.43
N SER A 187 1.35 -15.33 19.45
CA SER A 187 2.65 -15.32 18.76
C SER A 187 2.65 -14.51 17.47
N THR A 188 1.53 -13.91 17.09
CA THR A 188 1.33 -13.35 15.76
C THR A 188 1.56 -11.83 15.74
N LYS A 189 2.31 -11.36 14.75
CA LYS A 189 2.71 -9.96 14.59
C LYS A 189 1.68 -9.14 13.81
N VAL A 190 1.79 -7.81 13.94
CA VAL A 190 0.96 -6.85 13.21
C VAL A 190 1.87 -5.95 12.39
N ARG A 191 1.72 -6.00 11.06
CA ARG A 191 2.27 -5.00 10.15
C ARG A 191 1.11 -4.24 9.51
N ALA A 192 0.95 -2.98 9.90
CA ALA A 192 -0.12 -2.15 9.37
C ALA A 192 0.19 -1.71 7.92
N ILE A 193 -0.86 -1.45 7.16
CA ILE A 193 -0.76 -0.91 5.80
C ILE A 193 -1.64 0.34 5.65
N ARG A 194 -1.40 1.11 4.59
CA ARG A 194 -2.24 2.25 4.16
C ARG A 194 -2.32 2.33 2.64
N SER A 195 -3.34 2.99 2.12
CA SER A 195 -3.45 3.34 0.70
C SER A 195 -2.92 4.73 0.41
N PHE A 196 -2.58 5.00 -0.85
CA PHE A 196 -2.16 6.33 -1.34
C PHE A 196 -2.63 6.58 -2.77
#